data_AF-A0A1B1YM20-F1
#
_entry.id   AF-A0A1B1YM20-F1
#
_cell.length_a   1.000
_cell.length_b   1.000
_cell.length_c   1.000
_cell.angle_alpha   90.00
_cell.angle_beta   90.00
_cell.angle_gamma   90.00
#
_symmetry.space_group_name_H-M   'P 1'
#
loop_
_entity.id
_entity.type
_entity.pdbx_description
1 polymer ?
#
loop_
_entity_poly.entity_id
_entity_poly.type
_entity_poly.pdbx_seq_one_letter_code
_entity_poly.pdbx_strand_id
1 'polypeptide(L)'
;MKEFDKVRLETVKFMRGKYRLDEISGMNYGIPCVRFRQGKKTVVAIFLYDDHYDFQIVLGKAEREKFEAIRHEFPLEIQQLYDRAHTFHDGKWLFISVYDLKTLEAVKKLILIKKKPNRKPFSKENAVYGKCGHRCDLCVHYTGITEEFREMLIPHLNAVYGKSAWDMRCTGCDTTNCHCYQDGHGLCEPLKCLHTKQLNSCFDCVDYPCAQATVGYRQLEHKNISADDVTWAILPYVPYQYEK
;
A
#
# COMPACT_ATOMS: atom_id res chain seq x y z
N MET A 1 -12.46 -14.29 0.30
CA MET A 1 -12.13 -12.87 0.05
C MET A 1 -12.73 -12.48 -1.30
N LYS A 2 -13.53 -11.41 -1.36
CA LYS A 2 -14.14 -10.97 -2.63
C LYS A 2 -13.03 -10.46 -3.57
N GLU A 3 -13.23 -10.51 -4.89
CA GLU A 3 -12.22 -10.00 -5.85
C GLU A 3 -11.86 -8.53 -5.59
N PHE A 4 -12.87 -7.71 -5.30
CA PHE A 4 -12.68 -6.32 -4.92
C PHE A 4 -11.74 -6.12 -3.70
N ASP A 5 -11.79 -6.99 -2.69
CA ASP A 5 -10.87 -6.92 -1.54
C ASP A 5 -9.42 -7.21 -1.97
N LYS A 6 -9.21 -8.10 -2.94
CA LYS A 6 -7.89 -8.37 -3.53
C LYS A 6 -7.38 -7.15 -4.30
N VAL A 7 -8.25 -6.53 -5.11
CA VAL A 7 -7.93 -5.29 -5.84
C VAL A 7 -7.53 -4.20 -4.87
N ARG A 8 -8.29 -4.00 -3.78
CA ARG A 8 -7.94 -3.03 -2.72
C ARG A 8 -6.55 -3.28 -2.17
N LEU A 9 -6.30 -4.50 -1.69
CA LEU A 9 -5.06 -4.88 -1.04
C LEU A 9 -3.85 -4.69 -1.97
N GLU A 10 -3.98 -5.14 -3.21
CA GLU A 10 -2.90 -5.06 -4.17
C GLU A 10 -2.68 -3.63 -4.69
N THR A 11 -3.75 -2.83 -4.77
CA THR A 11 -3.65 -1.40 -5.08
C THR A 11 -2.86 -0.64 -4.02
N VAL A 12 -3.23 -0.79 -2.73
CA VAL A 12 -2.50 -0.09 -1.66
C VAL A 12 -1.07 -0.58 -1.55
N LYS A 13 -0.81 -1.89 -1.70
CA LYS A 13 0.54 -2.45 -1.72
C LYS A 13 1.38 -1.86 -2.87
N PHE A 14 0.83 -1.82 -4.08
CA PHE A 14 1.53 -1.27 -5.24
C PHE A 14 1.77 0.24 -5.09
N MET A 15 0.72 1.02 -4.79
CA MET A 15 0.80 2.48 -4.71
C MET A 15 1.67 2.93 -3.55
N ARG A 16 1.39 2.45 -2.33
CA ARG A 16 2.15 2.84 -1.14
C ARG A 16 3.56 2.24 -1.15
N GLY A 17 3.77 1.10 -1.79
CA GLY A 17 5.07 0.45 -1.84
C GLY A 17 6.03 0.99 -2.91
N LYS A 18 5.53 1.35 -4.09
CA LYS A 18 6.39 1.85 -5.18
C LYS A 18 6.48 3.37 -5.22
N TYR A 19 5.53 4.06 -4.60
CA TYR A 19 5.42 5.52 -4.75
C TYR A 19 5.35 6.25 -3.42
N ARG A 20 6.13 7.34 -3.33
CA ARG A 20 6.01 8.37 -2.29
C ARG A 20 5.10 9.47 -2.81
N LEU A 21 3.82 9.35 -2.48
CA LEU A 21 2.72 10.23 -2.91
C LEU A 21 1.81 10.51 -1.73
N ASP A 22 1.21 11.69 -1.73
CA ASP A 22 0.13 12.05 -0.81
C ASP A 22 -1.17 11.42 -1.31
N GLU A 23 -1.98 10.91 -0.38
CA GLU A 23 -3.35 10.45 -0.62
C GLU A 23 -4.29 11.58 -0.23
N ILE A 24 -4.96 12.18 -1.21
CA ILE A 24 -5.89 13.29 -1.00
C ILE A 24 -7.29 12.85 -1.35
N SER A 25 -8.12 12.73 -0.33
CA SER A 25 -9.55 12.47 -0.46
C SER A 25 -10.26 13.61 -1.17
N GLY A 26 -11.36 13.29 -1.86
CA GLY A 26 -12.31 14.26 -2.34
C GLY A 26 -13.50 13.61 -3.01
N MET A 27 -14.41 14.45 -3.48
CA MET A 27 -15.64 14.03 -4.12
C MET A 27 -15.63 14.50 -5.59
N ASN A 28 -15.90 13.60 -6.56
CA ASN A 28 -16.27 14.05 -7.91
C ASN A 28 -17.55 13.32 -8.33
N TYR A 29 -18.48 14.06 -8.93
CA TYR A 29 -19.78 13.54 -9.36
C TYR A 29 -20.55 12.79 -8.24
N GLY A 30 -20.39 13.23 -6.99
CA GLY A 30 -21.01 12.59 -5.83
C GLY A 30 -20.36 11.27 -5.39
N ILE A 31 -19.25 10.87 -6.02
CA ILE A 31 -18.53 9.63 -5.70
C ILE A 31 -17.25 9.96 -4.92
N PRO A 32 -17.02 9.31 -3.76
CA PRO A 32 -15.80 9.49 -2.99
C PRO A 32 -14.60 8.95 -3.76
N CYS A 33 -13.49 9.68 -3.75
CA CYS A 33 -12.26 9.28 -4.42
C CYS A 33 -11.03 9.62 -3.59
N VAL A 34 -9.94 8.91 -3.87
CA VAL A 34 -8.59 9.17 -3.33
C VAL A 34 -7.67 9.49 -4.49
N ARG A 35 -7.03 10.66 -4.44
CA ARG A 35 -6.05 11.09 -5.46
C ARG A 35 -4.65 10.87 -4.91
N PHE A 36 -3.86 10.06 -5.60
CA PHE A 36 -2.43 9.88 -5.32
C PHE A 36 -1.65 10.98 -6.03
N ARG A 37 -1.03 11.89 -5.26
CA ARG A 37 -0.45 13.13 -5.77
C ARG A 37 1.03 13.27 -5.42
N GLN A 38 1.77 13.92 -6.31
CA GLN A 38 3.08 14.46 -6.03
C GLN A 38 3.01 15.99 -6.12
N GLY A 39 2.96 16.66 -4.97
CA GLY A 39 2.68 18.08 -4.91
C GLY A 39 1.34 18.39 -5.58
N LYS A 40 1.35 19.26 -6.61
CA LYS A 40 0.12 19.63 -7.33
C LYS A 40 -0.36 18.58 -8.34
N LYS A 41 0.50 17.64 -8.77
CA LYS A 41 0.20 16.71 -9.87
C LYS A 41 -0.43 15.42 -9.36
N THR A 42 -1.59 15.05 -9.90
CA THR A 42 -2.22 13.75 -9.66
C THR A 42 -1.60 12.70 -10.59
N VAL A 43 -1.16 11.58 -10.00
CA VAL A 43 -0.68 10.42 -10.75
C VAL A 43 -1.87 9.55 -11.15
N VAL A 44 -2.76 9.27 -10.20
CA VAL A 44 -3.99 8.51 -10.40
C VAL A 44 -5.03 8.95 -9.38
N ALA A 45 -6.29 9.00 -9.79
CA ALA A 45 -7.43 9.12 -8.88
C ALA A 45 -8.19 7.80 -8.88
N ILE A 46 -8.55 7.32 -7.68
CA ILE A 46 -9.27 6.07 -7.49
C ILE A 46 -10.60 6.39 -6.85
N PHE A 47 -11.68 6.08 -7.54
CA PHE A 47 -13.06 6.26 -7.08
C PHE A 47 -13.50 5.00 -6.35
N LEU A 48 -14.17 5.19 -5.22
CA LEU A 48 -14.51 4.13 -4.29
C LEU A 48 -16.01 3.82 -4.45
N TYR A 49 -16.32 2.65 -5.00
CA TYR A 49 -17.68 2.09 -4.99
C TYR A 49 -17.72 0.86 -4.08
N ASP A 50 -18.92 0.37 -3.80
CA ASP A 50 -19.12 -0.76 -2.89
C ASP A 50 -18.68 -2.11 -3.47
N ASP A 51 -18.61 -2.21 -4.81
CA ASP A 51 -18.33 -3.44 -5.55
C ASP A 51 -17.11 -3.35 -6.48
N HIS A 52 -16.61 -2.15 -6.78
CA HIS A 52 -15.47 -1.93 -7.68
C HIS A 52 -14.75 -0.60 -7.45
N TYR A 53 -13.61 -0.43 -8.11
CA TYR A 53 -12.84 0.81 -8.10
C TYR A 53 -12.70 1.34 -9.52
N ASP A 54 -12.99 2.62 -9.75
CA ASP A 54 -12.63 3.26 -11.02
C ASP A 54 -11.31 4.00 -10.90
N PHE A 55 -10.41 3.73 -11.84
CA PHE A 55 -9.11 4.39 -11.94
C PHE A 55 -9.15 5.43 -13.04
N GLN A 56 -8.89 6.68 -12.67
CA GLN A 56 -8.71 7.78 -13.60
C GLN A 56 -7.22 8.09 -13.76
N ILE A 57 -6.73 7.98 -14.99
CA ILE A 57 -5.34 8.28 -15.37
C ILE A 57 -5.36 9.24 -16.55
N VAL A 58 -4.61 10.34 -16.43
CA VAL A 58 -4.48 11.35 -17.50
C VAL A 58 -3.10 11.23 -18.15
N LEU A 59 -3.07 10.84 -19.42
CA LEU A 59 -1.85 10.70 -20.21
C LEU A 59 -1.60 11.95 -21.06
N GLY A 60 -0.57 12.71 -20.72
CA GLY A 60 -0.04 13.79 -21.54
C GLY A 60 0.71 13.27 -22.77
N LYS A 61 1.18 14.17 -23.63
CA LYS A 61 1.81 13.80 -24.92
C LYS A 61 2.92 12.74 -24.79
N ALA A 62 3.91 12.98 -23.93
CA ALA A 62 5.03 12.05 -23.76
C ALA A 62 4.63 10.69 -23.12
N GLU A 63 3.53 10.66 -22.38
CA GLU A 63 3.02 9.42 -21.77
C GLU A 63 2.21 8.61 -22.80
N ARG A 64 1.49 9.31 -23.68
CA ARG A 64 0.79 8.72 -24.84
C ARG A 64 1.76 8.08 -25.83
N GLU A 65 2.86 8.75 -26.19
CA GLU A 65 3.89 8.19 -27.07
C GLU A 65 4.47 6.88 -26.49
N LYS A 66 4.72 6.83 -25.18
CA LYS A 66 5.16 5.61 -24.49
C LYS A 66 4.10 4.51 -24.50
N PHE A 67 2.84 4.87 -24.24
CA PHE A 67 1.74 3.91 -24.31
C PHE A 67 1.61 3.32 -25.72
N GLU A 68 1.63 4.16 -26.75
CA GLU A 68 1.49 3.77 -28.15
C GLU A 68 2.61 2.80 -28.59
N ALA A 69 3.85 3.01 -28.11
CA ALA A 69 4.98 2.13 -28.40
C ALA A 69 4.81 0.69 -27.88
N ILE A 70 4.18 0.51 -26.71
CA ILE A 70 3.96 -0.81 -26.08
C ILE A 70 2.48 -1.21 -26.05
N ARG A 71 1.65 -0.55 -26.86
CA ARG A 71 0.20 -0.69 -26.86
C ARG A 71 -0.26 -2.14 -27.04
N HIS A 72 0.45 -2.90 -27.86
CA HIS A 72 0.15 -4.30 -28.16
C HIS A 72 0.27 -5.22 -26.91
N GLU A 73 0.94 -4.78 -25.86
CA GLU A 73 1.04 -5.52 -24.58
C GLU A 73 -0.15 -5.30 -23.64
N PHE A 74 -1.07 -4.40 -23.99
CA PHE A 74 -2.27 -4.12 -23.19
C PHE A 74 -3.46 -4.96 -23.66
N PRO A 75 -4.39 -5.33 -22.76
CA PRO A 75 -5.66 -5.95 -23.14
C PRO A 75 -6.41 -5.11 -24.17
N LEU A 76 -7.14 -5.77 -25.06
CA LEU A 76 -7.87 -5.12 -26.15
C LEU A 76 -8.84 -4.04 -25.64
N GLU A 77 -9.45 -4.29 -24.49
CA GLU A 77 -10.38 -3.38 -23.83
C GLU A 77 -9.71 -2.04 -23.48
N ILE A 78 -8.46 -2.08 -23.00
CA ILE A 78 -7.68 -0.87 -22.68
C ILE A 78 -7.26 -0.13 -23.95
N GLN A 79 -6.87 -0.87 -24.99
CA GLN A 79 -6.50 -0.28 -26.28
C GLN A 79 -7.70 0.46 -26.91
N GLN A 80 -8.86 -0.19 -26.93
CA GLN A 80 -10.09 0.39 -27.46
C GLN A 80 -10.58 1.56 -26.61
N LEU A 81 -10.47 1.47 -25.28
CA LEU A 81 -10.75 2.61 -24.39
C LEU A 81 -9.87 3.81 -24.75
N TYR A 82 -8.57 3.58 -24.96
CA TYR A 82 -7.64 4.64 -25.35
C TYR A 82 -8.00 5.30 -26.69
N ASP A 83 -8.43 4.52 -27.68
CA ASP A 83 -8.85 5.04 -28.99
C ASP A 83 -10.09 5.92 -28.88
N ARG A 84 -11.09 5.47 -28.12
CA ARG A 84 -12.35 6.21 -27.93
C ARG A 84 -12.19 7.41 -26.99
N ALA A 85 -11.21 7.37 -26.07
CA ALA A 85 -11.03 8.41 -25.07
C ALA A 85 -10.67 9.76 -25.71
N HIS A 86 -11.39 10.80 -25.29
CA HIS A 86 -11.11 12.17 -25.72
C HIS A 86 -9.78 12.68 -25.16
N THR A 87 -9.07 13.49 -25.95
CA THR A 87 -7.83 14.15 -25.52
C THR A 87 -8.10 15.61 -25.25
N PHE A 88 -8.11 15.99 -23.98
CA PHE A 88 -8.26 17.37 -23.52
C PHE A 88 -6.92 18.11 -23.52
N HIS A 89 -6.96 19.40 -23.21
CA HIS A 89 -5.79 20.27 -23.13
C HIS A 89 -4.71 19.76 -22.14
N ASP A 90 -5.11 19.06 -21.08
CA ASP A 90 -4.24 18.51 -20.05
C ASP A 90 -3.85 17.04 -20.28
N GLY A 91 -4.44 16.38 -21.28
CA GLY A 91 -4.10 15.02 -21.71
C GLY A 91 -5.31 14.19 -22.11
N LYS A 92 -5.05 12.91 -22.40
CA LYS A 92 -6.10 11.92 -22.67
C LYS A 92 -6.52 11.26 -21.36
N TRP A 93 -7.79 11.36 -21.04
CA TRP A 93 -8.35 10.85 -19.79
C TRP A 93 -8.83 9.42 -19.99
N LEU A 94 -8.24 8.49 -19.26
CA LEU A 94 -8.65 7.09 -19.22
C LEU A 94 -9.36 6.85 -17.90
N PHE A 95 -10.59 6.36 -17.99
CA PHE A 95 -11.40 5.97 -16.84
C PHE A 95 -11.67 4.47 -16.95
N ILE A 96 -11.14 3.70 -16.00
CA ILE A 96 -11.07 2.23 -16.09
C ILE A 96 -11.73 1.64 -14.85
N SER A 97 -12.82 0.91 -15.04
CA SER A 97 -13.46 0.14 -13.97
C SER A 97 -12.69 -1.14 -13.70
N VAL A 98 -12.24 -1.32 -12.45
CA VAL A 98 -11.40 -2.43 -12.02
C VAL A 98 -12.18 -3.30 -11.05
N TYR A 99 -12.62 -4.45 -11.56
CA TYR A 99 -13.34 -5.48 -10.80
C TYR A 99 -12.43 -6.62 -10.34
N ASP A 100 -11.31 -6.83 -11.02
CA ASP A 100 -10.42 -7.97 -10.83
C ASP A 100 -8.93 -7.60 -10.91
N LEU A 101 -8.07 -8.53 -10.50
CA LEU A 101 -6.62 -8.35 -10.54
C LEU A 101 -6.07 -8.27 -11.97
N LYS A 102 -6.71 -8.92 -12.95
CA LYS A 102 -6.26 -8.90 -14.35
C LYS A 102 -6.29 -7.47 -14.91
N THR A 103 -7.40 -6.76 -14.67
CA THR A 103 -7.57 -5.37 -15.08
C THR A 103 -6.63 -4.46 -14.28
N LEU A 104 -6.46 -4.73 -12.98
CA LEU A 104 -5.52 -3.98 -12.14
C LEU A 104 -4.08 -4.06 -12.68
N GLU A 105 -3.61 -5.20 -13.19
CA GLU A 105 -2.26 -5.31 -13.78
C GLU A 105 -2.09 -4.39 -15.00
N ALA A 106 -3.10 -4.27 -15.86
CA ALA A 106 -3.07 -3.32 -16.96
C ALA A 106 -3.04 -1.87 -16.46
N VAL A 107 -3.84 -1.55 -15.44
CA VAL A 107 -3.84 -0.22 -14.81
C VAL A 107 -2.49 0.11 -14.18
N LYS A 108 -1.84 -0.83 -13.49
CA LYS A 108 -0.49 -0.65 -12.94
C LYS A 108 0.53 -0.34 -14.01
N LYS A 109 0.47 -0.99 -15.18
CA LYS A 109 1.33 -0.66 -16.33
C LYS A 109 1.11 0.78 -16.80
N LEU A 110 -0.15 1.25 -16.86
CA LEU A 110 -0.45 2.66 -17.18
C LEU A 110 0.13 3.63 -16.13
N ILE A 111 0.02 3.29 -14.83
CA ILE A 111 0.59 4.11 -13.74
C ILE A 111 2.12 4.18 -13.86
N LEU A 112 2.79 3.08 -14.24
CA LEU A 112 4.23 3.04 -14.49
C LEU A 112 4.65 3.94 -15.66
N ILE A 113 3.84 3.99 -16.73
CA ILE A 113 4.04 4.93 -17.85
C ILE A 113 3.88 6.37 -17.36
N LYS A 114 2.81 6.64 -16.61
CA LYS A 114 2.47 7.97 -16.06
C LYS A 114 3.55 8.50 -15.12
N LYS A 115 4.07 7.64 -14.25
CA LYS A 115 5.04 8.00 -13.24
C LYS A 115 5.94 6.81 -12.94
N LYS A 116 7.25 7.02 -13.08
CA LYS A 116 8.25 6.07 -12.57
C LYS A 116 8.14 5.98 -11.03
N PRO A 117 8.26 4.78 -10.44
CA PRO A 117 8.40 4.59 -9.00
C PRO A 117 9.45 5.54 -8.41
N ASN A 118 9.12 6.14 -7.26
CA ASN A 118 9.96 7.14 -6.62
C ASN A 118 10.14 6.90 -5.12
N ARG A 119 9.59 5.81 -4.58
CA ARG A 119 9.81 5.44 -3.19
C ARG A 119 11.18 4.81 -3.03
N LYS A 120 11.92 5.27 -2.02
CA LYS A 120 13.17 4.64 -1.61
C LYS A 120 12.86 3.57 -0.56
N PRO A 121 13.44 2.36 -0.66
CA PRO A 121 13.33 1.38 0.41
C PRO A 121 14.08 1.90 1.66
N PHE A 122 13.65 1.46 2.84
CA PHE A 122 14.43 1.66 4.06
C PHE A 122 15.74 0.89 3.98
N SER A 123 16.76 1.37 4.71
CA SER A 123 18.02 0.65 4.85
C SER A 123 17.75 -0.78 5.36
N LYS A 124 18.50 -1.74 4.83
CA LYS A 124 18.51 -3.13 5.31
C LYS A 124 19.62 -3.37 6.32
N GLU A 125 20.52 -2.40 6.51
CA GLU A 125 21.56 -2.45 7.52
C GLU A 125 20.91 -2.45 8.91
N ASN A 126 21.29 -3.42 9.75
CA ASN A 126 20.75 -3.61 11.10
C ASN A 126 19.22 -3.78 11.17
N ALA A 127 18.58 -4.15 10.06
CA ALA A 127 17.14 -4.41 10.01
C ALA A 127 16.76 -5.56 10.95
N VAL A 128 15.72 -5.37 11.74
CA VAL A 128 15.17 -6.40 12.64
C VAL A 128 13.82 -6.82 12.10
N TYR A 129 13.69 -8.08 11.69
CA TYR A 129 12.44 -8.62 11.18
C TYR A 129 11.75 -9.45 12.25
N GLY A 130 10.46 -9.21 12.48
CA GLY A 130 9.64 -10.09 13.29
C GLY A 130 9.24 -11.34 12.50
N LYS A 131 8.84 -12.40 13.21
CA LYS A 131 8.27 -13.62 12.61
C LYS A 131 7.09 -13.35 11.65
N CYS A 132 6.41 -12.22 11.79
CA CYS A 132 5.32 -11.81 10.90
C CYS A 132 5.78 -11.34 9.50
N GLY A 133 7.08 -11.19 9.26
CA GLY A 133 7.63 -10.69 7.98
C GLY A 133 7.83 -9.17 7.90
N HIS A 134 7.58 -8.45 8.99
CA HIS A 134 7.64 -6.99 9.04
C HIS A 134 8.82 -6.47 9.88
N ARG A 135 9.14 -5.19 9.72
CA ARG A 135 10.30 -4.53 10.35
C ARG A 135 9.97 -4.10 11.78
N CYS A 136 10.49 -4.84 12.76
CA CYS A 136 10.42 -4.48 14.18
C CYS A 136 11.21 -3.20 14.48
N ASP A 137 12.36 -2.98 13.83
CA ASP A 137 13.16 -1.76 13.99
C ASP A 137 12.48 -0.47 13.49
N LEU A 138 11.33 -0.60 12.83
CA LEU A 138 10.49 0.54 12.41
C LEU A 138 9.16 0.61 13.19
N CYS A 139 8.98 -0.27 14.18
CA CYS A 139 7.77 -0.32 14.99
C CYS A 139 7.94 0.53 16.25
N VAL A 140 6.99 1.44 16.50
CA VAL A 140 6.96 2.31 17.70
C VAL A 140 7.05 1.54 19.03
N HIS A 141 6.54 0.32 19.04
CA HIS A 141 6.51 -0.52 20.24
C HIS A 141 7.82 -1.29 20.46
N TYR A 142 8.69 -1.40 19.46
CA TYR A 142 9.90 -2.18 19.62
C TYR A 142 10.85 -1.51 20.61
N THR A 143 11.38 -2.29 21.56
CA THR A 143 12.28 -1.76 22.60
C THR A 143 13.67 -1.43 22.07
N GLY A 144 14.05 -1.98 20.91
CA GLY A 144 15.37 -1.76 20.31
C GLY A 144 15.53 -0.43 19.54
N ILE A 145 14.51 0.44 19.52
CA ILE A 145 14.63 1.78 18.91
C ILE A 145 14.79 2.88 19.97
N THR A 146 15.44 3.98 19.58
CA THR A 146 15.64 5.14 20.45
C THR A 146 14.34 5.89 20.73
N GLU A 147 14.28 6.64 21.84
CA GLU A 147 13.11 7.47 22.17
C GLU A 147 12.90 8.59 21.16
N GLU A 148 13.96 9.19 20.62
CA GLU A 148 13.85 10.25 19.60
C GLU A 148 13.20 9.72 18.32
N PHE A 149 13.58 8.51 17.89
CA PHE A 149 12.94 7.88 16.73
C PHE A 149 11.47 7.58 17.01
N ARG A 150 11.16 7.12 18.24
CA ARG A 150 9.78 6.84 18.65
C ARG A 150 8.92 8.10 18.67
N GLU A 151 9.42 9.20 19.22
CA GLU A 151 8.77 10.51 19.22
C GLU A 151 8.51 11.01 17.78
N MET A 152 9.43 10.73 16.85
CA MET A 152 9.23 11.03 15.43
C MET A 152 8.11 10.20 14.79
N LEU A 153 7.98 8.92 15.15
CA LEU A 153 6.93 8.04 14.60
C LEU A 153 5.52 8.39 15.09
N ILE A 154 5.36 8.81 16.34
CA ILE A 154 4.05 8.97 17.00
C ILE A 154 3.09 9.89 16.22
N PRO A 155 3.47 11.10 15.76
CA PRO A 155 2.57 11.96 15.00
C PRO A 155 2.03 11.31 13.73
N HIS A 156 2.88 10.58 13.00
CA HIS A 156 2.51 9.86 11.78
C HIS A 156 1.53 8.71 12.09
N LEU A 157 1.77 7.99 13.18
CA LEU A 157 0.89 6.91 13.62
C LEU A 157 -0.46 7.44 14.09
N ASN A 158 -0.50 8.58 14.79
CA ASN A 158 -1.73 9.25 15.19
C ASN A 158 -2.56 9.65 13.96
N ALA A 159 -1.91 10.22 12.94
CA ALA A 159 -2.58 10.62 11.70
C ALA A 159 -3.26 9.43 10.98
N VAL A 160 -2.59 8.27 10.94
CA VAL A 160 -3.12 7.08 10.27
C VAL A 160 -4.12 6.30 11.12
N TYR A 161 -3.79 6.00 12.37
CA TYR A 161 -4.54 5.07 13.22
C TYR A 161 -5.50 5.75 14.21
N GLY A 162 -5.42 7.07 14.40
CA GLY A 162 -6.31 7.81 15.31
C GLY A 162 -6.16 7.46 16.80
N LYS A 163 -5.07 6.79 17.17
CA LYS A 163 -4.74 6.46 18.57
C LYS A 163 -3.81 7.52 19.16
N SER A 164 -3.81 7.66 20.49
CA SER A 164 -2.91 8.55 21.23
C SER A 164 -1.98 7.82 22.21
N ALA A 165 -2.28 6.56 22.54
CA ALA A 165 -1.45 5.75 23.43
C ALA A 165 -0.55 4.79 22.62
N TRP A 166 0.76 5.02 22.71
CA TRP A 166 1.82 4.20 22.11
C TRP A 166 2.86 3.76 23.15
N ASP A 167 2.44 3.65 24.40
CA ASP A 167 3.22 3.30 25.58
C ASP A 167 3.54 1.80 25.66
N MET A 168 2.79 0.95 24.95
CA MET A 168 3.10 -0.47 24.84
C MET A 168 4.52 -0.70 24.31
N ARG A 169 5.21 -1.68 24.91
CA ARG A 169 6.58 -2.08 24.56
C ARG A 169 6.64 -3.57 24.26
N CYS A 170 7.41 -3.91 23.24
CA CYS A 170 7.57 -5.27 22.74
C CYS A 170 9.05 -5.53 22.44
N THR A 171 9.60 -6.61 22.98
CA THR A 171 10.99 -7.03 22.76
C THR A 171 11.18 -7.87 21.50
N GLY A 172 10.13 -8.08 20.71
CA GLY A 172 10.15 -8.87 19.46
C GLY A 172 9.58 -10.28 19.62
N CYS A 173 9.11 -10.85 18.51
CA CYS A 173 8.37 -12.13 18.48
C CYS A 173 9.21 -13.36 18.85
N ASP A 174 10.54 -13.23 18.84
CA ASP A 174 11.50 -14.30 19.17
C ASP A 174 11.87 -14.34 20.66
N THR A 175 11.29 -13.45 21.46
CA THR A 175 11.64 -13.29 22.88
C THR A 175 10.47 -13.69 23.78
N THR A 176 10.79 -14.17 24.99
CA THR A 176 9.80 -14.51 26.02
C THR A 176 9.00 -13.30 26.50
N ASN A 177 9.56 -12.09 26.34
CA ASN A 177 8.92 -10.83 26.71
C ASN A 177 8.18 -10.18 25.53
N CYS A 178 7.91 -10.92 24.45
CA CYS A 178 7.01 -10.42 23.42
C CYS A 178 5.66 -10.08 24.06
N HIS A 179 5.10 -8.92 23.71
CA HIS A 179 3.78 -8.51 24.17
C HIS A 179 2.69 -9.57 23.89
N CYS A 180 2.82 -10.36 22.81
CA CYS A 180 1.89 -11.43 22.47
C CYS A 180 1.95 -12.65 23.40
N TYR A 181 2.93 -12.72 24.31
CA TYR A 181 3.08 -13.78 25.31
C TYR A 181 2.78 -13.29 26.73
N GLN A 182 2.65 -11.98 26.96
CA GLN A 182 2.41 -11.41 28.28
C GLN A 182 0.92 -11.16 28.54
N ASP A 183 0.49 -11.33 29.80
CA ASP A 183 -0.80 -10.92 30.37
C ASP A 183 -2.08 -11.36 29.64
N GLY A 184 -2.12 -12.60 29.14
CA GLY A 184 -3.35 -13.17 28.55
C GLY A 184 -3.74 -12.55 27.19
N HIS A 185 -2.89 -11.69 26.63
CA HIS A 185 -3.02 -11.23 25.26
C HIS A 185 -2.63 -12.37 24.33
N GLY A 186 -3.63 -13.05 23.77
CA GLY A 186 -3.39 -14.13 22.82
C GLY A 186 -2.49 -13.70 21.65
N LEU A 187 -1.83 -14.69 21.03
CA LEU A 187 -0.96 -14.49 19.87
C LEU A 187 -1.56 -13.54 18.84
N CYS A 188 -0.76 -12.66 18.23
CA CYS A 188 -1.23 -11.89 17.07
C CYS A 188 -1.58 -12.84 15.91
N GLU A 189 -2.43 -12.41 14.98
CA GLU A 189 -2.88 -13.25 13.85
C GLU A 189 -1.73 -13.93 13.08
N PRO A 190 -0.61 -13.25 12.74
CA PRO A 190 0.56 -13.93 12.17
C PRO A 190 1.08 -15.07 13.04
N LEU A 191 1.27 -14.85 14.36
CA LEU A 191 1.80 -15.87 15.26
C LEU A 191 0.81 -17.03 15.49
N LYS A 192 -0.50 -16.76 15.57
CA LYS A 192 -1.54 -17.81 15.61
C LYS A 192 -1.46 -18.71 14.38
N CYS A 193 -1.32 -18.10 13.21
CA CYS A 193 -1.20 -18.81 11.94
C CYS A 193 0.08 -19.66 11.90
N LEU A 194 1.22 -19.10 12.29
CA LEU A 194 2.50 -19.82 12.34
C LEU A 194 2.46 -21.02 13.29
N HIS A 195 1.86 -20.86 14.46
CA HIS A 195 1.66 -21.96 15.40
C HIS A 195 0.80 -23.08 14.79
N THR A 196 -0.30 -22.71 14.12
CA THR A 196 -1.20 -23.68 13.47
C THR A 196 -0.53 -24.40 12.30
N LYS A 197 0.23 -23.67 11.48
CA LYS A 197 0.95 -24.21 10.32
C LYS A 197 2.29 -24.87 10.67
N GLN A 198 2.71 -24.79 11.94
CA GLN A 198 4.03 -25.26 12.41
C GLN A 198 5.20 -24.67 11.62
N LEU A 199 5.12 -23.36 11.30
CA LEU A 199 6.15 -22.63 10.60
C LEU A 199 6.91 -21.69 11.55
N ASN A 200 8.19 -21.45 11.26
CA ASN A 200 9.02 -20.58 12.10
C ASN A 200 8.76 -19.09 11.84
N SER A 201 8.59 -18.73 10.57
CA SER A 201 8.34 -17.36 10.12
C SER A 201 7.32 -17.32 9.00
N CYS A 202 6.66 -16.17 8.84
CA CYS A 202 5.76 -15.92 7.72
C CYS A 202 6.52 -16.03 6.38
N PHE A 203 7.82 -15.72 6.34
CA PHE A 203 8.63 -15.90 5.12
C PHE A 203 8.71 -17.35 4.64
N ASP A 204 8.53 -18.32 5.53
CA ASP A 204 8.56 -19.76 5.19
C ASP A 204 7.21 -20.25 4.62
N CYS A 205 6.18 -19.40 4.64
CA CYS A 205 4.83 -19.75 4.22
C CYS A 205 4.66 -19.55 2.72
N VAL A 206 4.16 -20.58 2.02
CA VAL A 206 3.84 -20.50 0.58
C VAL A 206 2.75 -19.47 0.25
N ASP A 207 1.90 -19.16 1.23
CA ASP A 207 0.85 -18.14 1.08
C ASP A 207 1.34 -16.73 1.45
N TYR A 208 2.60 -16.58 1.89
CA TYR A 208 3.12 -15.26 2.23
C TYR A 208 3.40 -14.44 0.97
N PRO A 209 2.99 -13.15 0.96
CA PRO A 209 2.23 -12.44 1.96
C PRO A 209 0.75 -12.73 1.81
N CYS A 210 0.16 -13.22 2.90
CA CYS A 210 -1.22 -13.62 2.89
C CYS A 210 -2.13 -12.40 3.14
N ALA A 211 -3.33 -12.40 2.58
CA ALA A 211 -4.29 -11.31 2.82
C ALA A 211 -4.94 -11.33 4.21
N GLN A 212 -4.68 -12.38 5.00
CA GLN A 212 -5.43 -12.72 6.21
C GLN A 212 -4.67 -12.39 7.50
N ALA A 213 -3.39 -12.71 7.58
CA ALA A 213 -2.56 -12.57 8.78
C ALA A 213 -1.46 -11.51 8.61
N THR A 214 -1.77 -10.40 7.93
CA THR A 214 -0.86 -9.24 7.82
C THR A 214 -1.18 -8.19 8.87
N VAL A 215 -0.15 -7.52 9.38
CA VAL A 215 -0.32 -6.32 10.21
C VAL A 215 -0.35 -5.05 9.34
N GLY A 216 -0.84 -3.95 9.89
CA GLY A 216 -0.76 -2.62 9.28
C GLY A 216 -2.03 -2.13 8.55
N TYR A 217 -1.97 -0.88 8.13
CA TYR A 217 -3.10 -0.16 7.54
C TYR A 217 -3.30 -0.51 6.05
N ARG A 218 -4.30 -1.35 5.78
CA ARG A 218 -4.65 -1.87 4.43
C ARG A 218 -5.83 -1.19 3.76
N GLN A 219 -6.37 -0.13 4.38
CA GLN A 219 -7.55 0.54 3.86
C GLN A 219 -7.20 1.42 2.67
N LEU A 220 -8.11 1.46 1.70
CA LEU A 220 -8.19 2.48 0.67
C LEU A 220 -9.53 3.17 0.87
N GLU A 221 -9.52 4.23 1.67
CA GLU A 221 -10.72 4.91 2.14
C GLU A 221 -10.64 6.40 1.85
N HIS A 222 -11.78 7.08 1.91
CA HIS A 222 -11.89 8.52 1.67
C HIS A 222 -11.27 9.31 2.84
N LYS A 223 -9.93 9.28 2.92
CA LYS A 223 -9.11 9.88 3.97
C LYS A 223 -7.87 10.53 3.35
N ASN A 224 -7.41 11.62 3.97
CA ASN A 224 -6.12 12.22 3.64
C ASN A 224 -5.00 11.51 4.40
N ILE A 225 -3.94 11.09 3.69
CA ILE A 225 -2.75 10.49 4.28
C ILE A 225 -1.54 11.10 3.56
N SER A 226 -0.62 11.73 4.31
CA SER A 226 0.56 12.31 3.68
C SER A 226 1.54 11.23 3.23
N ALA A 227 2.41 11.58 2.29
CA ALA A 227 3.45 10.65 1.83
C ALA A 227 4.38 10.19 2.97
N ASP A 228 4.58 11.02 4.00
CA ASP A 228 5.39 10.70 5.18
C ASP A 228 4.62 9.82 6.18
N ASP A 229 3.32 10.05 6.36
CA ASP A 229 2.47 9.14 7.14
C ASP A 229 2.46 7.74 6.52
N VAL A 230 2.34 7.64 5.19
CA VAL A 230 2.50 6.35 4.49
C VAL A 230 3.88 5.76 4.78
N THR A 231 4.94 6.57 4.76
CA THR A 231 6.32 6.11 4.96
C THR A 231 6.55 5.55 6.35
N TRP A 232 6.09 6.23 7.39
CA TRP A 232 6.45 5.89 8.77
C TRP A 232 5.40 5.05 9.49
N ALA A 233 4.12 5.16 9.13
CA ALA A 233 3.04 4.44 9.80
C ALA A 233 2.52 3.21 9.03
N ILE A 234 2.73 3.14 7.70
CA ILE A 234 2.14 2.10 6.85
C ILE A 234 3.21 1.23 6.19
N LEU A 235 4.20 1.83 5.53
CA LEU A 235 5.23 1.15 4.76
C LEU A 235 5.96 0.02 5.53
N PRO A 236 6.31 0.17 6.83
CA PRO A 236 6.90 -0.91 7.64
C PRO A 236 6.14 -2.23 7.60
N TYR A 237 4.84 -2.14 7.34
CA TYR A 237 3.89 -3.24 7.36
C TYR A 237 3.37 -3.62 5.97
N VAL A 238 3.83 -2.96 4.91
CA VAL A 238 3.49 -3.37 3.54
C VAL A 238 4.36 -4.57 3.16
N PRO A 239 3.78 -5.67 2.66
CA PRO A 239 4.56 -6.82 2.24
C PRO A 239 5.54 -6.53 1.11
N TYR A 240 6.61 -7.31 1.03
CA TYR A 240 7.62 -7.28 -0.03
C TYR A 240 8.35 -5.93 -0.22
N GLN A 241 8.19 -4.98 0.70
CA GLN A 241 8.91 -3.70 0.64
C GLN A 241 10.42 -3.84 0.83
N TYR A 242 10.86 -4.94 1.43
CA TYR A 242 12.24 -5.13 1.89
C TYR A 242 12.91 -6.36 1.29
N GLU A 243 12.26 -7.04 0.34
CA GLU A 243 12.88 -8.15 -0.39
C GLU A 243 13.84 -7.60 -1.46
N LYS A 244 14.69 -8.48 -2.00
CA LYS A 244 15.67 -8.14 -3.04
C LYS A 244 15.03 -8.33 -4.41
#